data_AF-A0A955C4C1-F1
#
_entry.id   AF-A0A955C4C1-F1
#
_cell.length_a   1.000
_cell.length_b   1.000
_cell.length_c   1.000
_cell.angle_alpha   90.00
_cell.angle_beta   90.00
_cell.angle_gamma   90.00
#
_symmetry.space_group_name_H-M   'P 1'
#
loop_
_entity.id
_entity.type
_entity.pdbx_description
1 polymer ?
#
loop_
_entity_poly.entity_id
_entity_poly.type
_entity_poly.pdbx_seq_one_letter_code
_entity_poly.pdbx_strand_id
1 'polypeptide(L)'
;RIKVFDVSSGAADKIATFLPFGDAFRGGVSVAVGDVNGDGTADLIAAAGVLGESHVEIYDGETGAMLDAFQLFADNPSSSPLRIAAKDFDGDGTLDNLFAALGSDKEISEVRQTTLDGSLVDTLVEDDDLFFGGYFLG
;
A
#
# COMPACT_ATOMS: atom_id res chain seq x y z
N ARG A 1 -9.03 5.64 -8.39
CA ARG A 1 -8.55 5.17 -9.71
C ARG A 1 -7.06 5.38 -9.80
N ILE A 2 -6.33 4.33 -10.20
CA ILE A 2 -4.89 4.34 -10.45
C ILE A 2 -4.68 4.12 -11.94
N LYS A 3 -3.69 4.79 -12.54
CA LYS A 3 -3.26 4.56 -13.92
C LYS A 3 -1.81 4.13 -13.89
N VAL A 4 -1.50 3.06 -14.60
CA VAL A 4 -0.13 2.55 -14.72
C VAL A 4 0.41 2.94 -16.09
N PHE A 5 1.65 3.40 -16.12
CA PHE A 5 2.34 3.82 -17.31
C PHE A 5 3.66 3.05 -17.43
N ASP A 6 3.92 2.52 -18.62
CA ASP A 6 5.27 2.10 -19.01
C ASP A 6 6.04 3.35 -19.47
N VAL A 7 7.29 3.46 -19.04
CA VAL A 7 8.21 4.55 -19.37
C VAL A 7 9.51 4.07 -20.02
N SER A 8 9.62 2.77 -20.31
CA SER A 8 10.82 2.13 -20.87
C SER A 8 11.17 2.66 -22.27
N SER A 9 10.17 3.14 -23.02
CA SER A 9 10.32 3.72 -24.36
C SER A 9 10.82 5.17 -24.34
N GLY A 10 10.91 5.80 -23.16
CA GLY A 10 11.17 7.24 -23.01
C GLY A 10 9.93 8.13 -23.15
N ALA A 11 8.78 7.55 -23.50
CA ALA A 11 7.46 8.17 -23.39
C ALA A 11 6.62 7.44 -22.34
N ALA A 12 5.67 8.13 -21.70
CA ALA A 12 4.75 7.50 -20.75
C ALA A 12 3.55 6.90 -21.48
N ASP A 13 3.58 5.60 -21.72
CA ASP A 13 2.52 4.84 -22.37
C ASP A 13 1.61 4.22 -21.30
N LYS A 14 0.33 4.60 -21.27
CA LYS A 14 -0.61 4.06 -20.29
C LYS A 14 -0.93 2.60 -20.61
N ILE A 15 -0.54 1.68 -19.72
CA ILE A 15 -0.70 0.22 -19.91
C ILE A 15 -1.85 -0.38 -19.10
N ALA A 16 -2.22 0.22 -17.96
CA ALA A 16 -3.31 -0.32 -17.13
C ALA A 16 -4.11 0.77 -16.40
N THR A 17 -5.28 0.39 -15.88
CA THR A 17 -6.08 1.24 -15.00
C THR A 17 -6.76 0.37 -13.96
N PHE A 18 -6.54 0.67 -12.68
CA PHE A 18 -7.14 -0.01 -11.54
C PHE A 18 -8.17 0.89 -10.85
N LEU A 19 -9.21 0.27 -10.31
CA LEU A 19 -10.33 0.94 -9.63
C LEU A 19 -10.48 0.37 -8.22
N PRO A 20 -9.45 0.54 -7.37
CA PRO A 20 -9.48 -0.03 -6.04
C PRO A 20 -10.60 0.60 -5.20
N PHE A 21 -11.19 -0.20 -4.32
CA PHE A 21 -12.30 0.18 -3.43
C PHE A 21 -13.58 0.59 -4.17
N GLY A 22 -13.68 0.24 -5.45
CA GLY A 22 -14.84 0.49 -6.30
C GLY A 22 -14.92 1.91 -6.92
N ASP A 23 -15.76 2.03 -7.93
CA ASP A 23 -15.86 3.23 -8.79
C ASP A 23 -16.37 4.49 -8.09
N ALA A 24 -17.05 4.33 -6.95
CA ALA A 24 -17.59 5.42 -6.16
C ALA A 24 -16.61 5.98 -5.13
N PHE A 25 -15.48 5.31 -4.88
CA PHE A 25 -14.55 5.73 -3.84
C PHE A 25 -13.84 7.04 -4.19
N ARG A 26 -13.80 7.97 -3.24
CA ARG A 26 -13.22 9.33 -3.40
C ARG A 26 -12.21 9.69 -2.31
N GLY A 27 -11.83 8.75 -1.46
CA GLY A 27 -10.92 8.97 -0.33
C GLY A 27 -9.46 9.27 -0.68
N GLY A 28 -9.09 9.14 -1.96
CA GLY A 28 -7.70 9.09 -2.38
C GLY A 28 -7.11 7.69 -2.17
N VAL A 29 -5.95 7.44 -2.75
CA VAL A 29 -5.28 6.13 -2.69
C VAL A 29 -3.78 6.35 -2.52
N SER A 30 -3.16 5.68 -1.57
CA SER A 30 -1.71 5.53 -1.45
C SER A 30 -1.29 4.25 -2.16
N VAL A 31 -0.15 4.24 -2.84
CA VAL A 31 0.28 3.10 -3.65
C VAL A 31 1.71 2.70 -3.31
N ALA A 32 1.97 1.40 -3.33
CA ALA A 32 3.30 0.80 -3.38
C ALA A 32 3.32 -0.24 -4.52
N VAL A 33 4.52 -0.61 -4.97
CA VAL A 33 4.71 -1.55 -6.08
C VAL A 33 5.90 -2.47 -5.83
N GLY A 34 5.83 -3.68 -6.36
CA GLY A 34 6.89 -4.69 -6.35
C GLY A 34 6.30 -6.08 -6.59
N ASP A 35 7.14 -7.06 -6.90
CA ASP A 35 6.68 -8.43 -7.20
C ASP A 35 6.16 -9.11 -5.93
N VAL A 36 4.87 -9.39 -5.84
CA VAL A 36 4.22 -10.01 -4.66
C VAL A 36 4.02 -11.51 -4.87
N ASN A 37 3.71 -11.93 -6.10
CA ASN A 37 3.39 -13.33 -6.40
C ASN A 37 4.59 -14.15 -6.90
N GLY A 38 5.75 -13.52 -7.10
CA GLY A 38 7.00 -14.15 -7.54
C GLY A 38 7.05 -14.44 -9.04
N ASP A 39 6.27 -13.75 -9.87
CA ASP A 39 6.23 -13.95 -11.32
C ASP A 39 7.27 -13.11 -12.10
N GLY A 40 7.98 -12.21 -11.41
CA GLY A 40 8.97 -11.31 -11.99
C GLY A 40 8.38 -9.99 -12.53
N THR A 41 7.07 -9.77 -12.39
CA THR A 41 6.36 -8.53 -12.72
C THR A 41 6.02 -7.78 -11.45
N ALA A 42 6.13 -6.45 -11.48
CA ALA A 42 5.76 -5.65 -10.31
C ALA A 42 4.23 -5.58 -10.16
N ASP A 43 3.75 -6.00 -8.99
CA ASP A 43 2.35 -5.92 -8.59
C ASP A 43 2.01 -4.57 -7.95
N LEU A 44 0.71 -4.27 -7.87
CA LEU A 44 0.19 -3.03 -7.31
C LEU A 44 -0.42 -3.28 -5.93
N ILE A 45 0.08 -2.56 -4.92
CA ILE A 45 -0.53 -2.50 -3.59
C ILE A 45 -1.22 -1.13 -3.47
N ALA A 46 -2.54 -1.15 -3.28
CA ALA A 46 -3.36 0.04 -3.11
C ALA A 46 -3.89 0.11 -1.67
N ALA A 47 -3.61 1.22 -1.00
CA ALA A 47 -4.10 1.52 0.34
C ALA A 47 -5.12 2.66 0.31
N ALA A 48 -6.25 2.43 0.97
CA ALA A 48 -7.35 3.38 0.96
C ALA A 48 -7.01 4.64 1.76
N GLY A 49 -7.33 5.80 1.17
CA GLY A 49 -7.23 7.08 1.85
C GLY A 49 -8.41 7.34 2.80
N VAL A 50 -8.83 8.60 2.89
CA VAL A 50 -9.86 9.04 3.84
C VAL A 50 -11.17 8.29 3.59
N LEU A 51 -11.88 7.87 4.65
CA LEU A 51 -13.10 7.03 4.56
C LEU A 51 -12.85 5.62 3.97
N GLY A 52 -11.59 5.21 3.84
CA GLY A 52 -11.18 3.91 3.33
C GLY A 52 -11.07 2.81 4.38
N GLU A 53 -11.28 3.15 5.66
CA GLU A 53 -11.25 2.24 6.81
C GLU A 53 -9.99 1.35 6.87
N SER A 54 -8.85 1.88 6.45
CA SER A 54 -7.57 1.16 6.38
C SER A 54 -7.58 -0.10 5.51
N HIS A 55 -8.41 -0.11 4.46
CA HIS A 55 -8.45 -1.20 3.50
C HIS A 55 -7.22 -1.19 2.58
N VAL A 56 -6.68 -2.36 2.31
CA VAL A 56 -5.60 -2.60 1.35
C VAL A 56 -6.09 -3.63 0.33
N GLU A 57 -5.86 -3.37 -0.95
CA GLU A 57 -6.09 -4.30 -2.04
C GLU A 57 -4.78 -4.49 -2.81
N ILE A 58 -4.43 -5.73 -3.14
CA ILE A 58 -3.25 -6.11 -3.91
C ILE A 58 -3.71 -6.66 -5.26
N TYR A 59 -3.08 -6.18 -6.33
CA TYR A 59 -3.40 -6.55 -7.69
C TYR A 59 -2.15 -7.05 -8.42
N ASP A 60 -2.32 -8.15 -9.14
CA ASP A 60 -1.36 -8.70 -10.07
C ASP A 60 -1.06 -7.69 -11.19
N GLY A 61 0.21 -7.39 -11.40
CA GLY A 61 0.70 -6.43 -12.38
C GLY A 61 0.63 -6.92 -13.82
N GLU A 62 0.70 -8.24 -14.05
CA GLU A 62 0.63 -8.86 -15.37
C GLU A 62 -0.83 -9.05 -15.81
N THR A 63 -1.66 -9.64 -14.95
CA THR A 63 -3.03 -10.05 -15.27
C THR A 63 -4.08 -9.02 -14.86
N GLY A 64 -3.76 -8.14 -13.91
CA GLY A 64 -4.70 -7.21 -13.30
C GLY A 64 -5.68 -7.86 -12.31
N ALA A 65 -5.52 -9.15 -12.00
CA ALA A 65 -6.35 -9.87 -11.05
C ALA A 65 -6.09 -9.38 -9.61
N MET A 66 -7.10 -9.45 -8.74
CA MET A 66 -6.89 -9.20 -7.32
C MET A 66 -6.21 -10.41 -6.70
N LEU A 67 -5.04 -10.19 -6.07
CA LEU A 67 -4.27 -11.20 -5.36
C LEU A 67 -4.76 -11.34 -3.92
N ASP A 68 -4.96 -10.21 -3.24
CA ASP A 68 -5.43 -10.19 -1.85
C ASP A 68 -6.14 -8.88 -1.49
N ALA A 69 -6.90 -8.90 -0.39
CA ALA A 69 -7.51 -7.72 0.21
C ALA A 69 -7.74 -7.91 1.72
N PHE A 70 -7.34 -6.93 2.51
CA PHE A 70 -7.45 -6.99 3.97
C PHE A 70 -7.59 -5.61 4.61
N GLN A 71 -7.97 -5.60 5.88
CA GLN A 71 -8.10 -4.40 6.71
C GLN A 71 -6.98 -4.35 7.75
N LEU A 72 -6.03 -3.43 7.59
CA LEU A 72 -4.78 -3.45 8.36
C LEU A 72 -4.92 -2.94 9.81
N PHE A 73 -5.91 -2.06 10.05
CA PHE A 73 -6.22 -1.51 11.38
C PHE A 73 -7.66 -1.85 11.81
N ALA A 74 -8.07 -3.12 11.68
CA ALA A 74 -9.44 -3.57 12.01
C ALA A 74 -9.79 -3.43 13.51
N ASP A 75 -8.79 -3.47 14.38
CA ASP A 75 -8.86 -3.29 15.83
C ASP A 75 -8.92 -1.81 16.26
N ASN A 76 -8.49 -0.90 15.37
CA ASN A 76 -8.56 0.55 15.56
C ASN A 76 -9.07 1.23 14.28
N PRO A 77 -10.34 1.00 13.90
CA PRO A 77 -10.87 1.48 12.64
C PRO A 77 -10.92 3.01 12.64
N SER A 78 -10.18 3.61 11.70
CA SER A 78 -10.14 5.06 11.50
C SER A 78 -10.46 5.41 10.06
N SER A 79 -11.05 6.59 9.88
CA SER A 79 -11.25 7.18 8.56
C SER A 79 -10.04 8.00 8.09
N SER A 80 -8.96 8.02 8.87
CA SER A 80 -7.69 8.63 8.50
C SER A 80 -7.07 7.92 7.29
N PRO A 81 -6.31 8.65 6.45
CA PRO A 81 -5.74 8.07 5.26
C PRO A 81 -4.55 7.17 5.61
N LEU A 82 -4.46 6.01 4.95
CA LEU A 82 -3.32 5.11 5.08
C LEU A 82 -2.17 5.58 4.17
N ARG A 83 -0.93 5.54 4.67
CA ARG A 83 0.30 5.74 3.87
C ARG A 83 1.09 4.45 3.91
N ILE A 84 1.50 3.97 2.74
CA ILE A 84 2.20 2.69 2.63
C ILE A 84 3.56 2.76 1.95
N ALA A 85 4.44 1.85 2.34
CA ALA A 85 5.66 1.47 1.64
C ALA A 85 5.82 -0.05 1.70
N ALA A 86 6.30 -0.69 0.65
CA ALA A 86 6.53 -2.13 0.61
C ALA A 86 7.98 -2.44 0.21
N LYS A 87 8.53 -3.54 0.72
CA LYS A 87 9.91 -3.93 0.43
C LYS A 87 10.17 -5.43 0.62
N ASP A 88 11.00 -5.97 -0.28
CA ASP A 88 11.74 -7.23 -0.16
C ASP A 88 12.87 -7.06 0.87
N PHE A 89 12.81 -7.83 1.96
CA PHE A 89 13.76 -7.77 3.07
C PHE A 89 14.78 -8.89 3.07
N ASP A 90 14.44 -10.07 2.54
CA ASP A 90 15.35 -11.20 2.51
C ASP A 90 16.17 -11.32 1.21
N GLY A 91 15.82 -10.52 0.20
CA GLY A 91 16.53 -10.36 -1.05
C GLY A 91 16.24 -11.48 -2.06
N ASP A 92 15.12 -12.19 -1.90
CA ASP A 92 14.74 -13.27 -2.81
C ASP A 92 14.10 -12.79 -4.12
N GLY A 93 13.82 -11.49 -4.23
CA GLY A 93 13.22 -10.85 -5.39
C GLY A 93 11.71 -10.66 -5.27
N THR A 94 11.09 -11.10 -4.18
CA THR A 94 9.66 -10.92 -3.88
C THR A 94 9.46 -10.00 -2.68
N LEU A 95 8.36 -9.24 -2.68
CA LEU A 95 8.01 -8.36 -1.59
C LEU A 95 7.59 -9.18 -0.36
N ASP A 96 8.19 -8.86 0.79
CA ASP A 96 7.87 -9.54 2.05
C ASP A 96 6.91 -8.74 2.93
N ASN A 97 7.21 -7.44 3.04
CA ASN A 97 6.68 -6.60 4.10
C ASN A 97 6.02 -5.34 3.56
N LEU A 98 4.94 -4.95 4.24
CA LEU A 98 4.22 -3.69 4.06
C LEU A 98 4.34 -2.87 5.35
N PHE A 99 4.78 -1.63 5.22
CA PHE A 99 4.78 -0.63 6.29
C PHE A 99 3.62 0.31 6.05
N ALA A 100 2.78 0.48 7.07
CA ALA A 100 1.56 1.26 6.97
C ALA A 100 1.47 2.24 8.14
N ALA A 101 1.44 3.53 7.81
CA ALA A 101 1.24 4.61 8.78
C ALA A 101 -0.21 5.11 8.71
N LEU A 102 -0.89 5.14 9.86
CA LEU A 102 -2.27 5.61 9.98
C LEU A 102 -2.29 6.97 10.69
N GLY A 103 -2.80 8.01 10.02
CA GLY A 103 -3.09 9.28 10.69
C GLY A 103 -3.46 10.43 9.76
N SER A 104 -4.05 11.47 10.36
CA SER A 104 -4.28 12.77 9.71
C SER A 104 -3.05 13.66 9.85
N ASP A 105 -3.08 14.83 9.22
CA ASP A 105 -2.05 15.88 9.20
C ASP A 105 -1.60 16.46 10.57
N LYS A 106 -1.91 15.80 11.70
CA LYS A 106 -1.51 16.21 13.06
C LYS A 106 -1.25 15.10 14.08
N GLU A 107 -1.59 13.84 13.79
CA GLU A 107 -1.42 12.72 14.73
C GLU A 107 -1.32 11.41 13.92
N ILE A 108 -0.12 11.05 13.46
CA ILE A 108 0.18 9.65 13.13
C ILE A 108 0.72 9.02 14.41
N SER A 109 -0.08 8.20 15.08
CA SER A 109 0.32 7.58 16.36
C SER A 109 0.90 6.18 16.19
N GLU A 110 0.73 5.57 15.01
CA GLU A 110 1.07 4.15 14.81
C GLU A 110 1.53 3.87 13.37
N VAL A 111 2.70 3.23 13.28
CA VAL A 111 3.22 2.57 12.07
C VAL A 111 3.18 1.07 12.33
N ARG A 112 2.54 0.31 11.44
CA ARG A 112 2.53 -1.15 11.47
C ARG A 112 3.41 -1.71 10.37
N GLN A 113 4.25 -2.67 10.72
CA GLN A 113 4.84 -3.60 9.77
C GLN A 113 3.96 -4.83 9.69
N THR A 114 3.55 -5.21 8.48
CA THR A 114 2.79 -6.43 8.23
C THR A 114 3.45 -7.26 7.13
N THR A 115 3.12 -8.54 7.10
CA THR A 115 3.24 -9.36 5.89
C THR A 115 2.22 -8.88 4.83
N LEU A 116 2.35 -9.38 3.61
CA LEU A 116 1.46 -9.01 2.50
C LEU A 116 0.05 -9.61 2.58
N ASP A 117 -0.22 -10.52 3.50
CA ASP A 117 -1.57 -11.01 3.83
C ASP A 117 -2.25 -10.19 4.96
N GLY A 118 -1.59 -9.13 5.43
CA GLY A 118 -2.06 -8.25 6.49
C GLY A 118 -1.76 -8.75 7.91
N SER A 119 -1.03 -9.85 8.08
CA SER A 119 -0.61 -10.29 9.42
C SER A 119 0.38 -9.32 10.05
N LEU A 120 0.12 -8.89 11.28
CA LEU A 120 0.99 -7.96 12.02
C LEU A 120 2.33 -8.63 12.37
N VAL A 121 3.43 -7.97 11.98
CA VAL A 121 4.79 -8.37 12.36
C VAL A 121 5.27 -7.52 13.54
N ASP A 122 5.13 -6.20 13.43
CA ASP A 122 5.56 -5.27 14.47
C ASP A 122 4.75 -3.96 14.45
N THR A 123 4.74 -3.27 15.58
CA THR A 123 4.15 -1.94 15.73
C THR A 123 5.19 -0.96 16.26
N LEU A 124 5.43 0.09 15.49
CA LEU A 124 6.19 1.26 15.93
C LEU A 124 5.19 2.36 16.33
N VAL A 125 5.24 2.77 17.59
CA VAL A 125 4.50 3.93 18.08
C VAL A 125 5.33 5.18 17.79
N GLU A 126 4.72 6.16 17.15
CA GLU A 126 5.33 7.45 16.85
C GLU A 126 4.62 8.54 17.68
N ASP A 127 5.39 9.26 18.49
CA ASP A 127 4.89 10.27 19.43
C ASP A 127 5.15 11.71 18.92
N ASP A 128 5.70 11.87 17.72
CA ASP A 128 5.90 13.19 17.09
C ASP A 128 4.63 13.63 16.34
N ASP A 129 3.96 14.66 16.87
CA ASP A 129 2.77 15.31 16.27
C ASP A 129 3.03 15.88 14.85
N LEU A 130 4.29 15.96 14.41
CA LEU A 130 4.70 16.40 13.07
C LEU A 130 5.12 15.23 12.15
N PHE A 131 5.00 13.97 12.59
CA PHE A 131 5.27 12.83 11.74
C PHE A 131 4.14 12.62 10.73
N PHE A 132 4.49 12.65 9.44
CA PHE A 132 3.56 12.44 8.32
C PHE A 132 3.86 11.18 7.50
N GLY A 133 4.82 10.38 7.96
CA GLY A 133 5.30 9.17 7.30
C GLY A 133 6.83 9.10 7.27
N GLY A 134 7.34 7.91 6.96
CA GLY A 134 8.77 7.62 6.90
C GLY A 134 9.15 6.87 5.62
N TYR A 135 10.43 6.89 5.30
CA TYR A 135 11.03 5.97 4.34
C TYR A 135 11.71 4.85 5.12
N PHE A 136 11.29 3.61 4.89
CA PHE A 136 11.83 2.44 5.58
C PHE A 136 12.91 1.81 4.70
N LEU A 137 14.14 1.81 5.22
CA LEU A 137 15.31 1.17 4.60
C LEU A 137 15.72 -0.05 5.43
N GLY A 138 16.33 -1.03 4.78
CA GLY A 138 16.64 -2.36 5.34
C GLY A 138 17.72 -3.05 4.52
#